data_AF-A0A075LN41-F1
#
_entry.id   AF-A0A075LN41-F1
#
_cell.length_a   1.000
_cell.length_b   1.000
_cell.length_c   1.000
_cell.angle_alpha   90.00
_cell.angle_beta   90.00
_cell.angle_gamma   90.00
#
_symmetry.space_group_name_H-M   'P 1'
#
loop_
_entity.id
_entity.type
_entity.pdbx_description
1 polymer ?
#
loop_
_entity_poly.entity_id
_entity_poly.type
_entity_poly.pdbx_seq_one_letter_code
_entity_poly.pdbx_strand_id
1 'polypeptide(L)'
;MLLLSPAILVFSILYGGFITVIVLTLLAGFLNTFGFEQFQMFIWHNIELPAAWSIPFAIVVSALLAYLTIRVKHVLSYLLGLVK
;
A
#
# COMPACT_ATOMS: atom_id res chain seq x y z
N MET A 1 7.43 15.96 24.14
CA MET A 1 6.48 14.82 24.20
C MET A 1 5.14 15.10 23.52
N LEU A 2 4.47 16.24 23.76
CA LEU A 2 3.14 16.55 23.18
C LEU A 2 3.05 16.46 21.63
N LEU A 3 4.12 16.82 20.90
CA LEU A 3 4.16 16.72 19.43
C LEU A 3 4.49 15.31 18.90
N LEU A 4 5.08 14.44 19.72
CA LEU A 4 5.49 13.09 19.30
C LEU A 4 4.32 12.10 19.27
N SER A 5 3.34 12.26 20.16
CA SER A 5 2.14 11.44 20.22
C SER A 5 1.32 11.44 18.92
N PRO A 6 0.94 12.60 18.34
CA PRO A 6 0.20 12.62 17.07
C PRO A 6 1.08 12.15 15.90
N ALA A 7 2.37 12.44 15.89
CA ALA A 7 3.27 11.95 14.85
C ALA A 7 3.33 10.42 14.82
N ILE A 8 3.53 9.78 15.97
CA ILE A 8 3.54 8.31 16.08
C ILE A 8 2.20 7.73 15.60
N LEU A 9 1.07 8.31 16.01
CA LEU A 9 -0.24 7.85 15.59
C LEU A 9 -0.42 7.93 14.06
N VAL A 10 -0.05 9.05 13.44
CA VAL A 10 -0.12 9.23 11.99
C VAL A 10 0.77 8.21 11.26
N PHE A 11 2.03 8.05 11.69
CA PHE A 11 2.94 7.09 11.07
C PHE A 11 2.50 5.63 11.28
N SER A 12 1.88 5.29 12.42
CA SER A 12 1.29 3.97 12.66
C SER A 12 0.10 3.68 11.74
N ILE A 13 -0.82 4.63 11.60
CA ILE A 13 -1.97 4.49 10.68
C ILE A 13 -1.46 4.38 9.24
N LEU A 14 -0.48 5.20 8.86
CA LEU A 14 0.12 5.16 7.52
C LEU A 14 0.80 3.82 7.22
N TYR A 15 1.57 3.29 8.18
CA TYR A 15 2.22 1.99 8.05
C TYR A 15 1.19 0.86 7.88
N GLY A 16 0.16 0.82 8.74
CA GLY A 16 -0.91 -0.16 8.62
C GLY A 16 -1.67 -0.03 7.30
N GLY A 17 -2.00 1.20 6.91
CA GLY A 17 -2.70 1.50 5.67
C GLY A 17 -1.94 1.04 4.43
N PHE A 18 -0.63 1.27 4.35
CA PHE A 18 0.17 0.79 3.22
C PHE A 18 0.19 -0.74 3.13
N ILE A 19 0.31 -1.45 4.26
CA ILE A 19 0.23 -2.92 4.27
C ILE A 19 -1.14 -3.38 3.76
N THR A 20 -2.22 -2.79 4.25
CA THR A 20 -3.57 -3.12 3.79
C THR A 20 -3.72 -2.89 2.30
N VAL A 21 -3.25 -1.76 1.77
CA VAL A 21 -3.32 -1.46 0.34
C VAL A 21 -2.50 -2.44 -0.48
N ILE A 22 -1.28 -2.81 -0.06
CA ILE A 22 -0.47 -3.85 -0.74
C ILE A 22 -1.25 -5.14 -0.90
N VAL A 23 -1.87 -5.61 0.19
CA VAL A 23 -2.64 -6.86 0.18
C VAL A 23 -3.85 -6.74 -0.75
N LEU A 24 -4.61 -5.64 -0.65
CA LEU A 24 -5.77 -5.41 -1.51
C LEU A 24 -5.40 -5.29 -2.99
N THR A 25 -4.30 -4.62 -3.32
CA THR A 25 -3.82 -4.48 -4.71
C THR A 25 -3.41 -5.82 -5.29
N LEU A 26 -2.67 -6.64 -4.54
CA LEU A 26 -2.32 -8.00 -4.99
C LEU A 26 -3.56 -8.86 -5.19
N LEU A 27 -4.50 -8.79 -4.24
CA LEU A 27 -5.74 -9.56 -4.30
C LEU A 27 -6.63 -9.12 -5.47
N ALA A 28 -6.75 -7.82 -5.71
CA ALA A 28 -7.48 -7.28 -6.86
C ALA A 28 -6.81 -7.68 -8.19
N GLY A 29 -5.48 -7.63 -8.28
CA GLY A 29 -4.74 -8.03 -9.48
C GLY A 29 -4.92 -9.51 -9.80
N PHE A 30 -4.90 -10.34 -8.75
CA PHE A 30 -5.23 -11.77 -8.86
C PHE A 30 -6.67 -11.96 -9.35
N LEU A 31 -7.66 -11.42 -8.64
CA LEU A 31 -9.08 -11.61 -8.97
C LEU A 31 -9.43 -11.12 -10.39
N ASN A 32 -8.92 -9.96 -10.82
CA ASN A 32 -9.15 -9.44 -12.17
C ASN A 32 -8.57 -10.36 -13.26
N THR A 33 -7.44 -11.02 -12.98
CA THR A 33 -6.83 -11.96 -13.94
C THR A 33 -7.60 -13.28 -14.05
N PHE A 34 -8.27 -13.71 -12.98
CA PHE A 34 -9.09 -14.93 -12.95
C PHE A 34 -10.55 -14.72 -13.41
N GLY A 35 -10.87 -13.57 -14.00
CA GLY A 35 -12.18 -13.33 -14.62
C GLY A 35 -13.24 -12.73 -13.69
N PHE A 36 -12.86 -12.22 -12.51
CA PHE A 36 -13.77 -11.43 -11.69
C PHE A 36 -13.82 -9.99 -12.18
N GLU A 37 -14.69 -9.72 -13.15
CA GLU A 37 -14.87 -8.39 -13.78
C GLU A 37 -15.30 -7.28 -12.80
N GLN A 38 -15.71 -7.61 -11.57
CA GLN A 38 -16.03 -6.65 -10.51
C GLN A 38 -14.79 -5.91 -9.98
N PHE A 39 -13.58 -6.46 -10.19
CA PHE A 39 -12.32 -5.89 -9.72
C PHE A 39 -11.51 -5.26 -10.86
N GLN A 40 -12.20 -4.61 -11.80
CA GLN A 40 -11.55 -3.86 -12.87
C GLN A 40 -10.52 -2.88 -12.32
N MET A 41 -9.29 -3.05 -12.79
CA MET A 41 -8.18 -2.18 -12.47
C MET A 41 -8.07 -1.06 -13.51
N PHE A 42 -7.73 0.13 -13.05
CA PHE A 42 -7.55 1.30 -13.90
C PHE A 42 -6.15 1.86 -13.67
N ILE A 43 -5.42 2.16 -14.75
CA ILE A 43 -4.14 2.88 -14.68
C ILE A 43 -4.41 4.36 -14.36
N TRP A 44 -5.46 4.90 -14.99
CA TRP A 44 -5.86 6.29 -14.88
C TRP A 44 -7.37 6.42 -15.10
N HIS A 45 -7.92 7.62 -14.92
CA HIS A 45 -9.33 7.88 -15.16
C HIS A 45 -9.75 7.47 -16.58
N ASN A 46 -10.73 6.58 -16.69
CA ASN A 46 -11.22 5.98 -17.94
C ASN A 46 -10.18 5.19 -18.75
N ILE A 47 -9.06 4.78 -18.15
CA ILE A 47 -8.08 3.89 -18.78
C ILE A 47 -8.09 2.57 -18.03
N GLU A 48 -8.88 1.63 -18.55
CA GLU A 48 -8.94 0.26 -18.08
C GLU A 48 -7.63 -0.47 -18.32
N LEU A 49 -7.18 -1.20 -17.31
CA LEU A 49 -6.03 -2.09 -17.41
C LEU A 49 -6.51 -3.46 -17.87
N PRO A 50 -6.02 -3.97 -19.02
CA PRO A 50 -6.37 -5.32 -19.46
C PRO A 50 -6.01 -6.37 -18.40
N ALA A 51 -6.83 -7.41 -18.28
CA ALA A 51 -6.65 -8.47 -17.28
C ALA A 51 -5.24 -9.08 -17.31
N ALA A 52 -4.68 -9.29 -18.52
CA ALA A 52 -3.32 -9.82 -18.70
C ALA A 52 -2.21 -8.97 -18.03
N TRP A 53 -2.44 -7.66 -17.87
CA TRP A 53 -1.48 -6.74 -17.24
C TRP A 53 -1.76 -6.50 -15.75
N SER A 54 -2.85 -7.04 -15.21
CA SER A 54 -3.30 -6.78 -13.84
C SER A 54 -2.35 -7.33 -12.78
N ILE A 55 -1.88 -8.57 -12.93
CA ILE A 55 -0.86 -9.14 -12.02
C ILE A 55 0.48 -8.37 -12.12
N PRO A 56 1.09 -8.17 -13.32
CA PRO A 56 2.32 -7.40 -13.43
C PRO A 56 2.20 -6.01 -12.80
N PHE A 57 1.10 -5.31 -13.07
CA PHE A 57 0.84 -3.99 -12.50
C PHE A 57 0.71 -4.04 -10.98
N ALA A 58 -0.08 -4.97 -10.45
CA ALA A 58 -0.25 -5.14 -9.01
C ALA A 58 1.08 -5.44 -8.31
N ILE A 59 1.95 -6.24 -8.91
CA ILE A 59 3.29 -6.52 -8.37
C ILE A 59 4.13 -5.25 -8.33
N VAL A 60 4.17 -4.47 -9.41
CA VAL A 60 4.96 -3.22 -9.48
C VAL A 60 4.47 -2.20 -8.45
N VAL A 61 3.16 -1.98 -8.37
CA VAL A 61 2.54 -1.05 -7.41
C VAL A 61 2.81 -1.51 -5.98
N SER A 62 2.60 -2.79 -5.68
CA SER A 62 2.86 -3.34 -4.36
C SER A 62 4.34 -3.33 -3.97
N ALA A 63 5.27 -3.53 -4.92
CA ALA A 63 6.70 -3.41 -4.67
C ALA A 63 7.10 -1.96 -4.32
N LEU A 64 6.54 -0.98 -5.05
CA LEU A 64 6.74 0.43 -4.76
C LEU A 64 6.19 0.80 -3.37
N LEU A 65 4.98 0.34 -3.05
CA LEU A 65 4.36 0.58 -1.75
C LEU A 65 5.12 -0.11 -0.61
N ALA A 66 5.66 -1.32 -0.85
CA ALA A 66 6.49 -2.03 0.12
C ALA A 66 7.77 -1.25 0.42
N TYR A 67 8.41 -0.70 -0.61
CA TYR A 67 9.57 0.17 -0.44
C TYR A 67 9.24 1.41 0.43
N LEU A 68 8.10 2.07 0.18
CA LEU A 68 7.63 3.19 1.00
C LEU A 68 7.32 2.76 2.44
N THR A 69 6.68 1.60 2.60
CA THR A 69 6.35 1.01 3.90
C THR A 69 7.60 0.80 4.76
N ILE A 70 8.70 0.34 4.16
CA ILE A 70 9.99 0.18 4.87
C ILE A 70 10.50 1.53 5.38
N ARG A 71 10.39 2.60 4.59
CA ARG A 71 10.79 3.96 5.01
C ARG A 71 9.93 4.47 6.15
N VAL A 72 8.61 4.32 6.05
CA VAL A 72 7.65 4.67 7.11
C VAL A 72 7.95 3.90 8.40
N LYS A 73 8.25 2.60 8.30
CA LYS A 73 8.65 1.76 9.44
C LYS A 73 9.89 2.30 10.15
N HIS A 74 10.93 2.66 9.40
CA HIS A 74 12.16 3.21 9.99
C HIS A 74 11.90 4.50 10.76
N VAL A 75 11.09 5.41 10.19
CA VAL A 75 10.70 6.65 10.86
C VAL A 75 9.89 6.37 12.12
N LEU A 76 8.92 5.46 12.05
CA LEU A 76 8.09 5.09 13.19
C LEU A 76 8.92 4.45 14.32
N SER A 77 9.85 3.55 13.99
CA SER A 77 10.75 2.94 14.98
C SER A 77 11.68 3.98 15.63
N TYR A 78 12.16 4.96 14.86
CA TYR A 78 12.96 6.06 15.39
C TYR A 78 12.14 6.93 16.36
N LEU A 79 10.92 7.31 15.98
CA LEU A 79 10.03 8.11 16.84
C LEU A 79 9.65 7.36 18.13
N LEU A 80 9.36 6.07 18.05
CA LEU A 80 9.09 5.23 19.23
C LEU A 80 10.31 5.11 20.15
N GLY A 81 11.52 5.05 19.58
CA GLY A 81 12.77 5.04 20.34
C GLY A 81 13.04 6.33 21.11
N LEU A 82 12.57 7.48 20.61
CA LEU A 82 12.71 8.79 21.27
C LEU A 82 11.72 9.01 22.43
N VAL A 83 10.63 8.24 22.48
CA VAL A 83 9.64 8.31 23.58
C VAL A 83 10.08 7.45 24.76
N LYS A 84 10.94 6.46 24.53
CA LYS A 84 11.47 5.55 25.53
C LYS A 84 12.53 6.22 26.39
#